data_AF-A0A7W1GHU0-F1
#
_entry.id   AF-A0A7W1GHU0-F1
#
_cell.length_a   1.000
_cell.length_b   1.000
_cell.length_c   1.000
_cell.angle_alpha   90.00
_cell.angle_beta   90.00
_cell.angle_gamma   90.00
#
_symmetry.space_group_name_H-M   'P 1'
#
loop_
_entity.id
_entity.type
_entity.pdbx_description
1 polymer ?
#
loop_
_entity_poly.entity_id
_entity_poly.type
_entity_poly.pdbx_seq_one_letter_code
_entity_poly.pdbx_strand_id
1 'polypeptide(L)'
;MSEINWLERLGKWRMLLTWRWLGTRATDDPQAKAARDLFDQMNCLRADVNALSRLLIDKKVITAEEFTAQIQDEAKWLCEQYEKTFPGFRATDEGMVIYDMKAGRETTKGWPA
;
A
#
# COMPACT_ATOMS: atom_id res chain seq x y z
N MET A 1 -22.76 -27.60 -7.95
CA MET A 1 -22.46 -26.17 -7.78
C MET A 1 -21.00 -25.98 -8.18
N SER A 2 -20.68 -25.01 -9.04
CA SER A 2 -19.27 -24.69 -9.33
C SER A 2 -18.60 -24.18 -8.05
N GLU A 3 -17.34 -24.57 -7.83
CA GLU A 3 -16.54 -24.09 -6.70
C GLU A 3 -16.43 -22.56 -6.73
N ILE A 4 -16.52 -21.93 -5.56
CA ILE A 4 -16.45 -20.47 -5.46
C ILE A 4 -14.98 -20.06 -5.49
N ASN A 5 -14.58 -19.28 -6.50
CA ASN A 5 -13.32 -18.56 -6.47
C ASN A 5 -13.44 -17.34 -5.55
N TRP A 6 -12.93 -17.47 -4.33
CA TRP A 6 -13.01 -16.41 -3.32
C TRP A 6 -12.12 -15.20 -3.61
N LEU A 7 -10.99 -15.37 -4.30
CA LEU A 7 -10.13 -14.25 -4.70
C LEU A 7 -10.82 -13.39 -5.76
N GLU A 8 -11.45 -14.01 -6.75
CA GLU A 8 -12.24 -13.28 -7.76
C GLU A 8 -13.41 -12.53 -7.10
N ARG A 9 -14.08 -13.15 -6.12
CA ARG A 9 -15.14 -12.50 -5.35
C ARG A 9 -14.63 -11.34 -4.50
N LEU A 10 -13.43 -11.46 -3.91
CA LEU A 10 -12.78 -10.41 -3.16
C LEU A 10 -12.46 -9.19 -4.05
N GLY A 11 -11.93 -9.42 -5.26
CA GLY A 11 -11.62 -8.35 -6.21
C GLY A 11 -12.82 -7.47 -6.58
N LYS A 12 -14.04 -8.00 -6.55
CA LYS A 12 -15.28 -7.23 -6.83
C LYS A 12 -15.51 -6.09 -5.84
N TRP A 13 -14.99 -6.18 -4.62
CA TRP A 13 -15.11 -5.12 -3.61
C TRP A 13 -14.37 -3.82 -3.99
N ARG A 14 -13.39 -3.88 -4.90
CA ARG A 14 -12.69 -2.68 -5.40
C ARG A 14 -13.64 -1.63 -5.99
N MET A 15 -14.75 -2.08 -6.58
CA MET A 15 -15.76 -1.19 -7.15
C MET A 15 -16.42 -0.33 -6.07
N LEU A 16 -16.92 -0.96 -5.02
CA LEU A 16 -17.57 -0.25 -3.91
C LEU A 16 -16.59 0.65 -3.16
N LEU A 17 -15.35 0.19 -2.95
CA LEU A 17 -14.30 0.98 -2.31
C LEU A 17 -13.95 2.22 -3.14
N THR A 18 -13.88 2.08 -4.46
CA THR A 18 -13.70 3.21 -5.38
C THR A 18 -14.86 4.19 -5.29
N TRP A 19 -16.11 3.68 -5.31
CA TRP A 19 -17.29 4.53 -5.20
C TRP A 19 -17.37 5.29 -3.89
N ARG A 20 -16.96 4.66 -2.78
CA ARG A 20 -16.87 5.33 -1.48
C ARG A 20 -15.87 6.50 -1.50
N TRP A 21 -14.78 6.38 -2.26
CA TRP A 21 -13.74 7.40 -2.28
C TRP A 21 -14.01 8.52 -3.30
N LEU A 22 -14.44 8.16 -4.51
CA LEU A 22 -14.52 9.09 -5.64
C LEU A 22 -15.96 9.32 -6.14
N GLY A 23 -16.96 8.71 -5.49
CA GLY A 23 -18.34 8.70 -5.95
C GLY A 23 -18.57 7.76 -7.14
N THR A 24 -19.74 7.86 -7.76
CA THR A 24 -20.13 7.02 -8.91
C THR A 24 -19.57 7.56 -10.23
N ARG A 25 -18.25 7.76 -10.28
CA ARG A 25 -17.57 8.14 -11.52
C ARG A 25 -17.61 7.03 -12.56
N ALA A 26 -17.52 7.44 -13.82
CA ALA A 26 -17.53 6.54 -14.97
C ALA A 26 -16.35 5.54 -14.94
N THR A 27 -16.44 4.49 -15.75
CA THR A 27 -15.44 3.44 -15.78
C THR A 27 -14.15 3.85 -16.49
N ASP A 28 -14.24 4.78 -17.43
CA ASP A 28 -13.16 5.35 -18.24
C ASP A 28 -12.45 6.53 -17.58
N ASP A 29 -12.96 7.06 -16.45
CA ASP A 29 -12.27 8.09 -15.66
C ASP A 29 -10.90 7.57 -15.17
N PRO A 30 -9.77 8.24 -15.53
CA PRO A 30 -8.43 7.75 -15.19
C PRO A 30 -8.20 7.61 -13.68
N GLN A 31 -8.76 8.52 -12.87
CA GLN A 31 -8.63 8.46 -11.41
C GLN A 31 -9.43 7.30 -10.82
N ALA A 32 -10.65 7.08 -11.30
CA ALA A 32 -11.46 5.92 -10.90
C ALA A 32 -10.81 4.59 -11.29
N LYS A 33 -10.14 4.52 -12.45
CA LYS A 33 -9.38 3.33 -12.85
C LYS A 33 -8.20 3.08 -11.91
N ALA A 34 -7.36 4.09 -11.66
CA ALA A 34 -6.23 3.96 -10.74
C ALA A 34 -6.67 3.57 -9.31
N ALA A 35 -7.77 4.14 -8.82
CA ALA A 35 -8.33 3.78 -7.52
C ALA A 35 -8.83 2.32 -7.46
N ARG A 36 -9.48 1.81 -8.51
CA ARG A 36 -9.89 0.40 -8.56
C ARG A 36 -8.69 -0.53 -8.53
N ASP A 37 -7.64 -0.23 -9.31
CA ASP A 37 -6.42 -1.02 -9.34
C ASP A 37 -5.73 -1.02 -7.98
N LEU A 38 -5.63 0.15 -7.33
CA LEU A 38 -5.08 0.28 -5.98
C LEU A 38 -5.89 -0.54 -4.96
N PHE A 39 -7.22 -0.42 -4.95
CA PHE A 39 -8.04 -1.17 -3.99
C PHE A 39 -8.01 -2.68 -4.24
N ASP A 40 -7.89 -3.11 -5.50
CA ASP A 40 -7.69 -4.52 -5.83
C ASP A 40 -6.38 -5.03 -5.24
N GLN A 41 -5.28 -4.30 -5.48
CA GLN A 41 -3.96 -4.61 -4.94
C GLN A 41 -3.98 -4.66 -3.41
N MET A 42 -4.62 -3.68 -2.74
CA MET A 42 -4.74 -3.66 -1.28
C MET A 42 -5.54 -4.84 -0.73
N ASN A 43 -6.62 -5.25 -1.42
CA ASN A 43 -7.43 -6.38 -0.99
C ASN A 43 -6.66 -7.69 -1.12
N CYS A 44 -5.97 -7.90 -2.25
CA CYS A 44 -5.09 -9.06 -2.45
C CYS A 44 -3.97 -9.09 -1.42
N LEU A 45 -3.26 -7.97 -1.22
CA LEU A 45 -2.16 -7.89 -0.24
C LEU A 45 -2.64 -8.21 1.18
N ARG A 46 -3.82 -7.73 1.59
CA ARG A 46 -4.41 -8.09 2.89
C ARG A 46 -4.69 -9.58 3.00
N ALA A 47 -5.27 -10.18 1.97
CA ALA A 47 -5.56 -11.61 1.96
C ALA A 47 -4.26 -12.43 2.04
N ASP A 48 -3.27 -12.09 1.22
CA ASP A 48 -1.99 -12.80 1.13
C ASP A 48 -1.19 -12.71 2.44
N VAL A 49 -1.03 -11.49 3.00
CA VAL A 49 -0.28 -11.28 4.24
C VAL A 49 -0.98 -11.96 5.42
N ASN A 50 -2.31 -11.88 5.51
CA ASN A 50 -3.06 -12.54 6.58
C ASN A 50 -2.96 -14.07 6.46
N ALA A 51 -3.10 -14.62 5.25
CA ALA A 51 -3.00 -16.06 5.04
C ALA A 51 -1.59 -16.56 5.38
N LEU A 52 -0.55 -15.88 4.90
CA LEU A 52 0.84 -16.26 5.14
C LEU A 52 1.22 -16.13 6.62
N SER A 53 0.98 -14.99 7.25
CA SER A 53 1.30 -14.78 8.66
C SER A 53 0.55 -15.77 9.54
N ARG A 54 -0.74 -16.01 9.27
CA ARG A 54 -1.53 -16.97 10.02
C ARG A 54 -1.02 -18.39 9.86
N LEU A 55 -0.66 -18.80 8.65
CA LEU A 55 -0.08 -20.11 8.39
C LEU A 55 1.23 -20.30 9.16
N LEU A 56 2.12 -19.31 9.16
CA LEU A 56 3.39 -19.37 9.87
C LEU A 56 3.21 -19.41 11.39
N ILE A 57 2.27 -18.64 11.93
CA ILE A 57 1.92 -18.63 13.36
C ILE A 57 1.30 -19.96 13.78
N ASP A 58 0.34 -20.49 13.02
CA ASP A 58 -0.32 -21.76 13.34
C ASP A 58 0.68 -22.94 13.25
N LYS A 59 1.70 -22.81 12.38
CA LYS A 59 2.85 -23.74 12.30
C LYS A 59 3.93 -23.47 13.33
N LYS A 60 3.78 -22.43 14.18
CA LYS A 60 4.73 -22.01 15.21
C LYS A 60 6.13 -21.69 14.66
N VAL A 61 6.20 -21.22 13.42
CA VAL A 61 7.46 -20.77 12.79
C VAL A 61 7.84 -19.37 13.27
N ILE A 62 6.85 -18.52 13.49
CA ILE A 62 6.98 -17.18 14.09
C ILE A 62 5.85 -16.97 15.11
N THR A 63 6.00 -15.99 15.99
CA THR A 63 4.93 -15.49 16.86
C THR A 63 4.27 -14.23 16.26
N ALA A 64 3.11 -13.85 16.80
CA ALA A 64 2.45 -12.61 16.40
C ALA A 64 3.27 -11.37 16.83
N GLU A 65 3.94 -11.46 17.97
CA GLU A 65 4.83 -10.43 18.52
C GLU A 65 6.07 -10.25 17.64
N GLU A 66 6.71 -11.34 17.22
CA GLU A 66 7.85 -11.32 16.29
C GLU A 66 7.47 -10.69 14.96
N PHE A 67 6.33 -11.09 14.40
CA PHE A 67 5.84 -10.50 13.14
C PHE A 67 5.58 -8.99 13.28
N THR A 68 5.00 -8.56 14.40
CA THR A 68 4.73 -7.13 14.66
C THR A 68 6.02 -6.33 14.82
N ALA A 69 7.02 -6.88 15.52
CA ALA A 69 8.34 -6.26 15.64
C ALA A 69 9.03 -6.14 14.27
N GLN A 70 9.00 -7.20 13.48
CA GLN A 70 9.60 -7.22 12.14
C GLN A 70 8.97 -6.18 11.19
N ILE A 71 7.66 -5.91 11.32
CA ILE A 71 7.01 -4.83 10.55
C ILE A 71 7.64 -3.47 10.86
N GLN A 72 8.01 -3.19 12.11
CA GLN A 72 8.65 -1.92 12.49
C GLN A 72 10.04 -1.80 11.85
N ASP A 73 10.83 -2.87 11.89
CA ASP A 73 12.15 -2.89 11.27
C ASP A 73 12.09 -2.72 9.75
N GLU A 74 11.13 -3.38 9.09
CA GLU A 74 10.91 -3.23 7.64
C GLU A 74 10.41 -1.83 7.29
N ALA A 75 9.48 -1.27 8.07
CA ALA A 75 9.01 0.10 7.86
C ALA A 75 10.14 1.12 8.00
N LYS A 76 11.01 0.96 9.00
CA LYS A 76 12.21 1.80 9.15
C LYS A 76 13.12 1.68 7.94
N TRP A 77 13.42 0.45 7.50
CA TRP A 77 14.28 0.22 6.35
C TRP A 77 13.70 0.85 5.07
N LEU A 78 12.38 0.73 4.86
CA LEU A 78 11.68 1.34 3.73
C LEU A 78 11.72 2.86 3.78
N CYS A 79 11.52 3.48 4.94
CA CYS A 79 11.71 4.93 5.11
C CYS A 79 13.12 5.36 4.66
N GLU A 80 14.15 4.64 5.10
CA GLU A 80 15.54 4.92 4.70
C GLU A 80 15.77 4.74 3.18
N GLN A 81 15.14 3.73 2.55
CA GLN A 81 15.25 3.56 1.10
C GLN A 81 14.50 4.65 0.34
N TYR A 82 13.34 5.08 0.82
CA TYR A 82 12.60 6.17 0.21
C TYR A 82 13.32 7.51 0.32
N GLU A 83 14.00 7.81 1.44
CA GLU A 83 14.84 9.01 1.52
C GLU A 83 15.98 9.00 0.48
N LYS A 84 16.56 7.83 0.19
CA LYS A 84 17.56 7.69 -0.89
C LYS A 84 16.96 7.85 -2.27
N THR A 85 15.75 7.32 -2.48
CA THR A 85 15.03 7.36 -3.76
C THR A 85 14.49 8.75 -4.05
N PHE A 86 14.09 9.49 -3.02
CA PHE A 86 13.55 10.85 -3.08
C PHE A 86 14.38 11.82 -2.23
N PRO A 87 15.60 12.17 -2.68
CA PRO A 87 16.48 13.06 -1.92
C PRO A 87 15.83 14.39 -1.56
N GLY A 88 16.07 14.84 -0.32
CA GLY A 88 15.54 16.08 0.23
C GLY A 88 14.19 15.95 0.94
N PHE A 89 13.55 14.79 0.88
CA PHE A 89 12.33 14.47 1.62
C PHE A 89 12.63 13.53 2.79
N ARG A 90 11.88 13.69 3.88
CA ARG A 90 11.93 12.81 5.06
C ARG A 90 10.54 12.67 5.67
N ALA A 91 10.22 11.47 6.14
CA ALA A 91 9.06 11.24 7.01
C ALA A 91 9.46 11.49 8.47
N THR A 92 8.64 12.25 9.20
CA THR A 92 8.74 12.46 10.65
C THR A 92 7.42 12.05 11.31
N ASP A 93 7.40 12.04 12.64
CA ASP A 93 6.20 11.71 13.42
C ASP A 93 5.06 12.71 13.17
N GLU A 94 5.37 13.95 12.76
CA GLU A 94 4.41 14.99 12.43
C GLU A 94 3.98 15.01 10.96
N GLY A 95 4.71 14.34 10.07
CA GLY A 95 4.38 14.24 8.65
C GLY A 95 5.61 14.27 7.72
N MET A 96 5.38 14.62 6.45
CA MET A 96 6.46 14.73 5.47
C MET A 96 7.11 16.11 5.52
N VAL A 97 8.44 16.15 5.62
CA VAL A 97 9.22 17.40 5.60
C VAL A 97 10.18 17.43 4.41
N ILE A 98 10.40 18.63 3.87
CA ILE A 98 11.49 18.90 2.91
C ILE A 98 12.65 19.45 3.73
N TYR A 99 13.62 18.60 4.07
CA TYR A 99 14.76 19.01 4.90
C TYR A 99 15.88 19.67 4.06
N ASP A 100 15.92 19.38 2.75
CA ASP A 100 16.81 20.04 1.78
C ASP A 100 16.00 20.52 0.58
N MET A 101 15.75 21.83 0.53
CA MET A 101 14.98 22.48 -0.52
C MET A 101 15.63 22.39 -1.91
N LYS A 102 16.96 22.30 -2.00
CA LYS A 102 17.65 22.19 -3.28
C LYS A 102 17.49 20.77 -3.83
N ALA A 103 17.77 19.76 -3.00
CA ALA A 103 17.59 18.37 -3.38
C ALA A 103 16.12 18.07 -3.71
N GLY A 104 15.17 18.56 -2.90
CA GLY A 104 13.74 18.37 -3.14
C GLY A 104 13.25 18.97 -4.47
N ARG A 105 13.77 20.13 -4.88
CA ARG A 105 13.47 20.73 -6.19
C ARG A 105 13.98 19.89 -7.35
N GLU A 106 15.18 19.32 -7.25
CA GLU A 106 15.70 18.43 -8.29
C GLU A 106 14.93 17.10 -8.33
N THR A 107 14.58 16.54 -7.17
CA THR A 107 13.76 15.31 -7.07
C THR A 107 12.40 15.47 -7.72
N THR A 108 11.74 16.61 -7.50
CA THR A 108 10.38 16.89 -8.02
C THR A 108 10.36 17.45 -9.45
N LYS A 109 11.54 17.60 -10.07
CA LYS A 109 11.66 18.20 -11.40
C LYS A 109 10.98 17.31 -12.44
N GLY A 110 10.02 17.88 -13.16
CA GLY A 110 9.27 17.20 -14.21
C GLY A 110 8.10 16.34 -13.71
N TRP A 111 7.79 16.40 -12.41
CA TRP A 111 6.53 15.83 -11.91
C TRP A 111 5.34 16.66 -12.41
N PRO A 112 4.17 16.05 -12.60
CA PRO A 112 2.94 16.80 -12.88
C PRO A 112 2.70 17.87 -11.81
N ALA A 113 2.25 19.05 -12.27
CA ALA A 113 1.90 20.17 -11.39
C ALA A 113 0.60 19.91 -10.61
#